data_AF-A0A936E3Y6-F1
#
_entry.id   AF-A0A936E3Y6-F1
#
_cell.length_a   1.000
_cell.length_b   1.000
_cell.length_c   1.000
_cell.angle_alpha   90.00
_cell.angle_beta   90.00
_cell.angle_gamma   90.00
#
_symmetry.space_group_name_H-M   'P 1'
#
loop_
_entity.id
_entity.type
_entity.pdbx_description
1 polymer ?
#
loop_
_entity_poly.entity_id
_entity_poly.type
_entity_poly.pdbx_seq_one_letter_code
_entity_poly.pdbx_strand_id
1 'polypeptide(L)'
;MNFSTITNNTADNDNNAAGTGGGINANSNTTLQNSIVQGNANPSSAATLDCAGVGLSSNGYNVVGSVTGCPSGGTSDSTAAANLGPLQNNLGNINTHMPGGGSAAINRVPNGSSGCNGGVSVDQRGGVRADGLNRGDTACDSGSVEADSTLQPNAVALQLLSTEANASAQWAIFLFALLVLASLGVMGQRPFGQLARKLTNKI
;
A
#
# COMPACT_ATOMS: atom_id res chain seq x y z
N MET A 1 -15.31 -0.40 -14.77
CA MET A 1 -14.76 -0.14 -13.43
C MET A 1 -13.51 -0.97 -13.26
N ASN A 2 -12.43 -0.34 -12.79
CA ASN A 2 -11.16 -1.02 -12.55
C ASN A 2 -10.72 -0.70 -11.11
N PHE A 3 -10.25 -1.70 -10.37
CA PHE A 3 -9.71 -1.54 -9.02
C PHE A 3 -10.60 -0.69 -8.11
N SER A 4 -11.87 -1.08 -8.02
CA SER A 4 -12.90 -0.38 -7.26
C SER A 4 -13.50 -1.31 -6.22
N THR A 5 -13.92 -0.76 -5.07
CA THR A 5 -14.61 -1.51 -4.02
C THR A 5 -16.01 -0.95 -3.81
N ILE A 6 -17.02 -1.79 -3.95
CA ILE A 6 -18.42 -1.51 -3.62
C ILE A 6 -18.87 -2.56 -2.60
N THR A 7 -19.03 -2.14 -1.35
CA THR A 7 -19.40 -3.01 -0.24
C THR A 7 -20.29 -2.27 0.75
N ASN A 8 -21.04 -3.03 1.54
CA ASN A 8 -21.85 -2.53 2.65
C ASN A 8 -22.86 -1.44 2.25
N ASN A 9 -23.35 -1.49 1.01
CA ASN A 9 -24.47 -0.67 0.54
C ASN A 9 -25.78 -1.43 0.71
N THR A 10 -26.89 -0.73 0.95
CA THR A 10 -28.23 -1.31 0.97
C THR A 10 -29.14 -0.55 0.02
N ALA A 11 -29.71 -1.25 -0.97
CA ALA A 11 -30.63 -0.66 -1.94
C ALA A 11 -32.06 -0.60 -1.39
N ASP A 12 -32.29 0.23 -0.37
CA ASP A 12 -33.61 0.44 0.27
C ASP A 12 -33.65 1.81 0.99
N ASN A 13 -33.49 2.89 0.23
CA ASN A 13 -33.39 4.23 0.81
C ASN A 13 -34.74 4.76 1.36
N ASP A 14 -35.87 4.19 0.93
CA ASP A 14 -37.21 4.55 1.37
C ASP A 14 -37.87 3.50 2.30
N ASN A 15 -37.10 2.49 2.74
CA ASN A 15 -37.51 1.45 3.68
C ASN A 15 -38.79 0.71 3.28
N ASN A 16 -39.05 0.58 1.98
CA ASN A 16 -40.21 -0.16 1.47
C ASN A 16 -39.86 -1.62 1.13
N ALA A 17 -38.60 -2.03 1.39
CA ALA A 17 -38.05 -3.33 1.04
C ALA A 17 -38.12 -3.63 -0.47
N ALA A 18 -38.08 -2.60 -1.30
CA ALA A 18 -38.03 -2.67 -2.75
C ALA A 18 -36.72 -2.05 -3.27
N GLY A 19 -36.22 -2.61 -4.37
CA GLY A 19 -34.92 -2.26 -4.91
C GLY A 19 -34.32 -3.43 -5.67
N THR A 20 -33.26 -3.15 -6.43
CA THR A 20 -32.58 -4.13 -7.28
C THR A 20 -31.10 -3.81 -7.28
N GLY A 21 -30.25 -4.80 -6.96
CA GLY A 21 -28.80 -4.65 -6.93
C GLY A 21 -28.34 -3.81 -5.74
N GLY A 22 -27.95 -4.44 -4.64
CA GLY A 22 -27.51 -3.72 -3.43
C GLY A 22 -26.23 -2.91 -3.63
N GLY A 23 -25.33 -3.36 -4.51
CA GLY A 23 -24.13 -2.62 -4.91
C GLY A 23 -24.26 -1.96 -6.29
N ILE A 24 -24.57 -2.76 -7.32
CA ILE A 24 -24.67 -2.31 -8.71
C ILE A 24 -26.02 -2.71 -9.31
N ASN A 25 -26.70 -1.75 -9.94
CA ASN A 25 -27.82 -2.02 -10.83
C ASN A 25 -27.49 -1.47 -12.23
N ALA A 26 -27.11 -2.36 -13.15
CA ALA A 26 -26.66 -1.98 -14.48
C ALA A 26 -27.83 -1.91 -15.47
N ASN A 27 -28.07 -0.72 -16.00
CA ASN A 27 -29.01 -0.48 -17.10
C ASN A 27 -28.32 -0.38 -18.47
N SER A 28 -27.00 -0.51 -18.49
CA SER A 28 -26.14 -0.43 -19.67
C SER A 28 -24.87 -1.24 -19.45
N ASN A 29 -24.10 -1.44 -20.52
CA ASN A 29 -22.84 -2.18 -20.45
C ASN A 29 -21.89 -1.61 -19.40
N THR A 30 -21.57 -2.45 -18.41
CA THR A 30 -20.66 -2.13 -17.31
C THR A 30 -19.70 -3.29 -17.14
N THR A 31 -18.42 -3.05 -17.36
CA THR A 31 -17.39 -4.08 -17.22
C THR A 31 -16.69 -3.94 -15.87
N LEU A 32 -16.62 -5.03 -15.11
CA LEU A 32 -15.86 -5.14 -13.89
C LEU A 32 -14.48 -5.72 -14.20
N GLN A 33 -13.44 -5.11 -13.64
CA GLN A 33 -12.06 -5.57 -13.73
C GLN A 33 -11.37 -5.33 -12.40
N ASN A 34 -10.64 -6.31 -11.88
CA ASN A 34 -9.83 -6.19 -10.66
C ASN A 34 -10.59 -5.57 -9.46
N SER A 35 -11.92 -5.74 -9.38
CA SER A 35 -12.79 -4.98 -8.49
C SER A 35 -13.48 -5.86 -7.47
N ILE A 36 -13.86 -5.28 -6.33
CA ILE A 36 -14.67 -5.95 -5.30
C ILE A 36 -16.09 -5.41 -5.35
N VAL A 37 -17.07 -6.31 -5.49
CA VAL A 37 -18.50 -6.00 -5.32
C VAL A 37 -19.12 -7.09 -4.45
N GLN A 38 -18.98 -6.95 -3.14
CA GLN A 38 -19.38 -7.99 -2.18
C GLN A 38 -19.87 -7.35 -0.87
N GLY A 39 -20.81 -8.01 -0.21
CA GLY A 39 -21.30 -7.61 1.10
C GLY A 39 -22.29 -6.43 1.03
N ASN A 40 -22.92 -6.24 -0.13
CA ASN A 40 -24.04 -5.32 -0.26
C ASN A 40 -25.35 -6.07 0.00
N ALA A 41 -26.42 -5.33 0.21
CA ALA A 41 -27.73 -5.87 0.57
C ALA A 41 -28.84 -5.35 -0.33
N ASN A 42 -29.75 -6.26 -0.67
CA ASN A 42 -31.02 -5.94 -1.28
C ASN A 42 -32.13 -6.61 -0.46
N PRO A 43 -32.94 -5.88 0.31
CA PRO A 43 -33.98 -6.49 1.15
C PRO A 43 -35.07 -7.17 0.34
N SER A 44 -35.23 -6.79 -0.94
CA SER A 44 -36.24 -7.38 -1.83
C SER A 44 -35.83 -8.75 -2.38
N SER A 45 -34.53 -9.07 -2.41
CA SER A 45 -34.03 -10.31 -3.02
C SER A 45 -32.60 -10.65 -2.60
N ALA A 46 -32.43 -11.86 -2.04
CA ALA A 46 -31.13 -12.45 -1.75
C ALA A 46 -30.34 -12.87 -3.02
N ALA A 47 -30.99 -12.90 -4.20
CA ALA A 47 -30.32 -13.26 -5.45
C ALA A 47 -29.55 -12.09 -6.08
N THR A 48 -29.89 -10.84 -5.73
CA THR A 48 -29.32 -9.61 -6.31
C THR A 48 -28.71 -8.71 -5.25
N LEU A 49 -28.11 -9.31 -4.23
CA LEU A 49 -27.49 -8.60 -3.10
C LEU A 49 -26.40 -7.65 -3.58
N ASP A 50 -25.51 -8.11 -4.47
CA ASP A 50 -24.36 -7.33 -4.90
C ASP A 50 -24.58 -6.65 -6.25
N CYS A 51 -25.09 -7.39 -7.23
CA CYS A 51 -25.34 -6.83 -8.54
C CYS A 51 -26.68 -7.28 -9.12
N ALA A 52 -27.16 -6.49 -10.07
CA ALA A 52 -28.35 -6.75 -10.85
C ALA A 52 -28.31 -6.02 -12.19
N GLY A 53 -29.33 -6.28 -13.01
CA GLY A 53 -29.51 -5.66 -14.31
C GLY A 53 -28.92 -6.49 -15.45
N VAL A 54 -28.90 -5.90 -16.64
CA VAL A 54 -28.40 -6.52 -17.87
C VAL A 54 -27.20 -5.72 -18.39
N GLY A 55 -26.17 -6.41 -18.88
CA GLY A 55 -24.97 -5.75 -19.41
C GLY A 55 -23.78 -5.69 -18.44
N LEU A 56 -23.80 -6.45 -17.34
CA LEU A 56 -22.60 -6.66 -16.54
C LEU A 56 -21.70 -7.71 -17.21
N SER A 57 -20.43 -7.36 -17.38
CA SER A 57 -19.39 -8.25 -17.88
C SER A 57 -18.14 -8.20 -17.01
N SER A 58 -17.32 -9.24 -17.09
CA SER A 58 -16.07 -9.33 -16.34
C SER A 58 -14.88 -9.39 -17.29
N ASN A 59 -13.85 -8.58 -17.00
CA ASN A 59 -12.50 -8.69 -17.57
C ASN A 59 -11.53 -9.41 -16.63
N GLY A 60 -12.04 -10.07 -15.59
CA GLY A 60 -11.28 -10.88 -14.66
C GLY A 60 -10.85 -10.17 -13.38
N TYR A 61 -10.37 -11.01 -12.47
CA TYR A 61 -9.80 -10.68 -11.16
C TYR A 61 -10.77 -9.94 -10.26
N ASN A 62 -12.08 -10.16 -10.41
CA ASN A 62 -13.07 -9.56 -9.52
C ASN A 62 -13.31 -10.45 -8.29
N VAL A 63 -13.69 -9.83 -7.18
CA VAL A 63 -14.22 -10.53 -6.00
C VAL A 63 -15.66 -10.09 -5.80
N VAL A 64 -16.60 -10.99 -6.06
CA VAL A 64 -18.04 -10.71 -6.00
C VAL A 64 -18.70 -11.57 -4.93
N GLY A 65 -19.80 -11.14 -4.30
CA GLY A 65 -20.45 -11.98 -3.26
C GLY A 65 -21.46 -12.98 -3.80
N SER A 66 -22.24 -12.59 -4.81
CA SER A 66 -23.20 -13.47 -5.47
C SER A 66 -22.81 -13.76 -6.91
N VAL A 67 -22.93 -15.01 -7.35
CA VAL A 67 -22.84 -15.39 -8.78
C VAL A 67 -24.12 -15.00 -9.54
N THR A 68 -25.22 -14.79 -8.83
CA THR A 68 -26.46 -14.31 -9.45
C THR A 68 -26.40 -12.78 -9.53
N GLY A 69 -26.54 -12.26 -10.74
CA GLY A 69 -26.52 -10.82 -11.03
C GLY A 69 -25.13 -10.22 -11.26
N CYS A 70 -24.09 -10.63 -10.53
CA CYS A 70 -22.71 -10.18 -10.80
C CYS A 70 -22.03 -11.06 -11.86
N PRO A 71 -21.09 -10.51 -12.65
CA PRO A 71 -20.29 -11.31 -13.55
C PRO A 71 -19.18 -12.04 -12.76
N SER A 72 -19.09 -13.36 -12.93
CA SER A 72 -18.11 -14.21 -12.22
C SER A 72 -17.38 -15.21 -13.13
N GLY A 73 -17.44 -15.00 -14.44
CA GLY A 73 -16.87 -15.90 -15.46
C GLY A 73 -15.55 -15.40 -16.07
N GLY A 74 -15.02 -14.27 -15.61
CA GLY A 74 -13.74 -13.75 -16.07
C GLY A 74 -12.55 -14.48 -15.44
N THR A 75 -11.36 -14.26 -16.01
CA THR A 75 -10.11 -14.84 -15.53
C THR A 75 -9.90 -14.56 -14.05
N SER A 76 -9.79 -15.60 -13.22
CA SER A 76 -9.52 -15.47 -11.78
C SER A 76 -10.53 -14.61 -11.00
N ASP A 77 -11.77 -14.50 -11.49
CA ASP A 77 -12.88 -14.03 -10.67
C ASP A 77 -13.11 -15.00 -9.49
N SER A 78 -13.60 -14.48 -8.37
CA SER A 78 -13.90 -15.31 -7.20
C SER A 78 -15.13 -14.84 -6.45
N THR A 79 -15.77 -15.80 -5.81
CA THR A 79 -16.90 -15.60 -4.90
C THR A 79 -16.52 -15.79 -3.44
N ALA A 80 -15.24 -16.05 -3.16
CA ALA A 80 -14.75 -16.17 -1.80
C ALA A 80 -14.77 -14.83 -1.05
N ALA A 81 -14.71 -14.89 0.27
CA ALA A 81 -14.87 -13.71 1.12
C ALA A 81 -13.73 -12.70 0.91
N ALA A 82 -14.11 -11.44 0.66
CA ALA A 82 -13.22 -10.29 0.55
C ALA A 82 -12.69 -9.83 1.93
N ASN A 83 -13.31 -10.28 3.03
CA ASN A 83 -12.87 -10.02 4.42
C ASN A 83 -12.47 -8.56 4.65
N LEU A 84 -13.32 -7.63 4.23
CA LEU A 84 -13.04 -6.20 4.31
C LEU A 84 -13.24 -5.69 5.74
N GLY A 85 -12.30 -4.85 6.19
CA GLY A 85 -12.42 -4.05 7.40
C GLY A 85 -13.44 -2.91 7.27
N PRO A 86 -13.74 -2.20 8.38
CA PRO A 86 -14.67 -1.08 8.37
C PRO A 86 -14.19 0.08 7.49
N LEU A 87 -15.12 0.94 7.08
CA LEU A 87 -14.80 2.19 6.40
C LEU A 87 -14.13 3.13 7.38
N GLN A 88 -12.83 3.33 7.24
CA GLN A 88 -12.04 4.15 8.16
C GLN A 88 -10.81 4.74 7.45
N ASN A 89 -10.11 5.65 8.13
CA ASN A 89 -8.86 6.19 7.63
C ASN A 89 -7.76 5.11 7.71
N ASN A 90 -7.43 4.50 6.58
CA ASN A 90 -6.34 3.53 6.46
C ASN A 90 -5.07 4.17 5.87
N LEU A 91 -4.68 5.31 6.45
CA LEU A 91 -3.50 6.12 6.13
C LEU A 91 -3.64 7.03 4.90
N GLY A 92 -4.79 7.12 4.23
CA GLY A 92 -5.02 7.95 3.03
C GLY A 92 -5.79 9.25 3.27
N ASN A 93 -6.00 10.03 2.21
CA ASN A 93 -6.81 11.25 2.23
C ASN A 93 -8.32 10.99 2.29
N ILE A 94 -8.73 9.74 2.09
CA ILE A 94 -10.12 9.29 2.12
C ILE A 94 -10.24 7.98 2.89
N ASN A 95 -11.40 7.75 3.50
CA ASN A 95 -11.69 6.48 4.16
C ASN A 95 -11.82 5.36 3.14
N THR A 96 -11.32 4.18 3.48
CA THR A 96 -11.35 2.99 2.60
C THR A 96 -11.72 1.73 3.37
N HIS A 97 -12.06 0.67 2.65
CA HIS A 97 -12.24 -0.68 3.20
C HIS A 97 -10.99 -1.51 2.95
N MET A 98 -10.30 -1.92 4.02
CA MET A 98 -9.03 -2.66 3.89
C MET A 98 -9.27 -4.17 3.80
N PRO A 99 -8.68 -4.89 2.82
CA PRO A 99 -8.65 -6.34 2.84
C PRO A 99 -7.94 -6.85 4.11
N GLY A 100 -8.63 -7.68 4.87
CA GLY A 100 -8.08 -8.35 6.04
C GLY A 100 -7.34 -9.65 5.69
N GLY A 101 -6.72 -10.27 6.70
CA GLY A 101 -6.05 -11.56 6.55
C GLY A 101 -6.96 -12.64 5.96
N GLY A 102 -6.43 -13.38 4.98
CA GLY A 102 -7.20 -14.43 4.27
C GLY A 102 -8.24 -13.89 3.29
N SER A 103 -8.25 -12.58 2.99
CA SER A 103 -9.10 -12.01 1.95
C SER A 103 -8.82 -12.64 0.59
N ALA A 104 -9.89 -12.95 -0.13
CA ALA A 104 -9.84 -13.37 -1.53
C ALA A 104 -9.22 -12.28 -2.43
N ALA A 105 -9.27 -11.00 -2.04
CA ALA A 105 -8.74 -9.92 -2.85
C ALA A 105 -7.21 -9.87 -2.91
N ILE A 106 -6.52 -10.46 -1.92
CA ILE A 106 -5.08 -10.30 -1.75
C ILE A 106 -4.29 -11.02 -2.84
N ASN A 107 -3.26 -10.36 -3.40
CA ASN A 107 -2.36 -10.86 -4.43
C ASN A 107 -3.08 -11.46 -5.65
N ARG A 108 -4.25 -10.91 -5.99
CA ARG A 108 -5.15 -11.54 -6.95
C ARG A 108 -4.76 -11.24 -8.40
N VAL A 109 -4.27 -10.04 -8.68
CA VAL A 109 -3.97 -9.56 -10.03
C VAL A 109 -2.46 -9.70 -10.26
N PRO A 110 -1.99 -10.63 -11.11
CA PRO A 110 -0.56 -10.81 -11.34
C PRO A 110 0.11 -9.52 -11.82
N ASN A 111 1.31 -9.23 -11.32
CA ASN A 111 2.12 -8.11 -11.79
C ASN A 111 2.40 -8.24 -13.31
N GLY A 112 2.27 -7.13 -14.04
CA GLY A 112 2.38 -7.05 -15.49
C GLY A 112 1.09 -7.44 -16.23
N SER A 113 -0.02 -7.63 -15.53
CA SER A 113 -1.30 -8.05 -16.13
C SER A 113 -2.47 -7.19 -15.68
N SER A 114 -3.50 -7.07 -16.52
CA SER A 114 -4.78 -6.39 -16.19
C SER A 114 -4.64 -4.97 -15.62
N GLY A 115 -3.54 -4.26 -15.90
CA GLY A 115 -3.27 -2.93 -15.34
C GLY A 115 -2.59 -2.91 -13.96
N CYS A 116 -2.28 -4.08 -13.39
CA CYS A 116 -1.32 -4.21 -12.30
C CYS A 116 0.10 -4.07 -12.85
N ASN A 117 0.74 -2.94 -12.56
CA ASN A 117 2.11 -2.65 -13.00
C ASN A 117 2.95 -2.32 -11.78
N GLY A 118 3.88 -3.22 -11.44
CA GLY A 118 4.64 -3.09 -10.22
C GLY A 118 5.51 -1.83 -10.20
N GLY A 119 5.61 -1.18 -9.05
CA GLY A 119 6.31 0.10 -8.84
C GLY A 119 5.65 1.32 -9.51
N VAL A 120 4.64 1.11 -10.37
CA VAL A 120 4.03 2.17 -11.20
C VAL A 120 2.57 2.41 -10.82
N SER A 121 1.80 1.34 -10.71
CA SER A 121 0.40 1.43 -10.29
C SER A 121 0.31 1.76 -8.81
N VAL A 122 -0.59 2.68 -8.47
CA VAL A 122 -0.88 3.09 -7.10
C VAL A 122 -2.36 2.85 -6.78
N ASP A 123 -2.64 2.58 -5.52
CA ASP A 123 -3.99 2.39 -5.01
C ASP A 123 -4.69 3.73 -4.73
N GLN A 124 -5.93 3.69 -4.28
CA GLN A 124 -6.73 4.89 -4.01
C GLN A 124 -6.13 5.79 -2.92
N ARG A 125 -5.29 5.26 -2.04
CA ARG A 125 -4.61 6.02 -1.00
C ARG A 125 -3.27 6.58 -1.49
N GLY A 126 -2.78 6.12 -2.63
CA GLY A 126 -1.49 6.49 -3.23
C GLY A 126 -0.34 5.52 -2.90
N GLY A 127 -0.64 4.37 -2.28
CA GLY A 127 0.35 3.31 -2.02
C GLY A 127 0.63 2.49 -3.28
N VAL A 128 1.84 1.95 -3.43
CA VAL A 128 2.21 1.11 -4.57
C VAL A 128 1.46 -0.22 -4.53
N ARG A 129 1.03 -0.72 -5.69
CA ARG A 129 0.20 -1.94 -5.77
C ARG A 129 0.93 -3.26 -5.86
N ALA A 130 2.16 -3.26 -6.35
CA ALA A 130 3.03 -4.42 -6.31
C ALA A 130 4.47 -3.92 -6.43
N ASP A 131 5.36 -4.20 -5.50
CA ASP A 131 6.80 -3.93 -5.61
C ASP A 131 7.59 -4.57 -4.44
N GLY A 132 7.06 -5.65 -3.88
CA GLY A 132 7.58 -6.34 -2.71
C GLY A 132 6.99 -5.87 -1.38
N LEU A 133 7.65 -6.29 -0.30
CA LEU A 133 7.17 -6.13 1.09
C LEU A 133 6.86 -4.67 1.44
N ASN A 134 5.69 -4.42 2.02
CA ASN A 134 5.15 -3.09 2.34
C ASN A 134 4.86 -2.20 1.12
N ARG A 135 4.90 -2.76 -0.10
CA ARG A 135 4.68 -2.07 -1.38
C ARG A 135 3.73 -2.85 -2.30
N GLY A 136 2.78 -3.59 -1.73
CA GLY A 136 1.78 -4.39 -2.43
C GLY A 136 2.29 -5.78 -2.84
N ASP A 137 3.33 -6.31 -2.17
CA ASP A 137 3.86 -7.65 -2.42
C ASP A 137 4.19 -7.89 -3.92
N THR A 138 3.98 -9.11 -4.42
CA THR A 138 4.35 -9.53 -5.78
C THR A 138 3.22 -9.40 -6.81
N ALA A 139 2.00 -9.12 -6.36
CA ALA A 139 0.80 -9.01 -7.20
C ALA A 139 -0.17 -8.00 -6.57
N CYS A 140 -0.97 -7.31 -7.40
CA CYS A 140 -1.91 -6.34 -6.88
C CYS A 140 -3.14 -7.00 -6.27
N ASP A 141 -3.71 -6.37 -5.26
CA ASP A 141 -4.99 -6.74 -4.70
C ASP A 141 -6.14 -6.30 -5.60
N SER A 142 -7.23 -7.07 -5.58
CA SER A 142 -8.50 -6.60 -6.15
C SER A 142 -9.10 -5.50 -5.27
N GLY A 143 -9.81 -4.57 -5.90
CA GLY A 143 -10.48 -3.48 -5.19
C GLY A 143 -9.66 -2.19 -5.16
N SER A 144 -10.05 -1.29 -4.28
CA SER A 144 -9.53 0.09 -4.24
C SER A 144 -8.18 0.25 -3.56
N VAL A 145 -7.77 -0.71 -2.73
CA VAL A 145 -6.61 -0.60 -1.82
C VAL A 145 -5.88 -1.92 -1.66
N GLU A 146 -4.61 -1.81 -1.28
CA GLU A 146 -3.68 -2.92 -1.11
C GLU A 146 -3.47 -3.24 0.37
N ALA A 147 -3.56 -4.51 0.76
CA ALA A 147 -3.40 -4.95 2.14
C ALA A 147 -1.97 -4.71 2.65
N ASP A 148 -0.96 -5.00 1.82
CA ASP A 148 0.46 -4.87 2.17
C ASP A 148 1.13 -3.65 1.51
N SER A 149 0.44 -2.50 1.49
CA SER A 149 1.03 -1.26 0.98
C SER A 149 0.98 -0.15 2.02
N THR A 150 2.16 0.36 2.33
CA THR A 150 2.30 1.63 3.07
C THR A 150 2.15 2.79 2.09
N LEU A 151 1.64 3.93 2.57
CA LEU A 151 1.62 5.14 1.75
C LEU A 151 3.04 5.56 1.39
N GLN A 152 3.39 5.33 0.14
CA GLN A 152 4.64 5.79 -0.46
C GLN A 152 4.34 6.30 -1.89
N PRO A 153 3.72 7.48 -2.07
CA PRO A 153 3.84 8.20 -3.33
C PRO A 153 5.14 9.02 -3.31
N ASN A 154 5.99 8.78 -4.32
CA ASN A 154 7.17 9.55 -4.76
C ASN A 154 7.99 10.27 -3.68
N ALA A 155 8.99 9.55 -3.14
CA ALA A 155 10.26 10.04 -2.62
C ALA A 155 10.27 11.50 -2.12
N VAL A 156 9.82 11.72 -0.87
CA VAL A 156 10.69 12.52 -0.02
C VAL A 156 11.84 11.58 0.31
N ALA A 157 12.92 11.69 -0.47
CA ALA A 157 14.19 11.22 0.04
C ALA A 157 14.32 11.88 1.42
N LEU A 158 14.25 11.09 2.50
CA LEU A 158 15.01 11.45 3.68
C LEU A 158 16.44 11.45 3.17
N GLN A 159 16.85 12.59 2.62
CA GLN A 159 18.25 12.92 2.49
C GLN A 159 18.69 12.88 3.94
N LEU A 160 19.25 11.73 4.33
CA LEU A 160 20.10 11.64 5.49
C LEU A 160 21.02 12.85 5.30
N LEU A 161 20.77 13.92 6.05
CA LEU A 161 21.81 14.85 6.40
C LEU A 161 22.79 13.95 7.13
N SER A 162 23.69 13.30 6.38
CA SER A 162 24.95 12.93 6.95
C SER A 162 25.44 14.26 7.49
N THR A 163 25.43 14.39 8.81
CA THR A 163 26.39 15.26 9.45
C THR A 163 27.72 14.66 9.07
N GLU A 164 28.21 14.99 7.88
CA GLU A 164 29.62 15.20 7.71
C GLU A 164 29.91 16.33 8.70
N ALA A 165 30.18 15.93 9.94
CA ALA A 165 30.93 16.74 10.85
C ALA A 165 32.22 17.01 10.09
N ASN A 166 32.23 18.17 9.42
CA ASN A 166 33.31 18.65 8.58
C ASN A 166 34.62 18.20 9.22
N ALA A 167 35.37 17.33 8.55
CA ALA A 167 36.64 16.84 9.08
C ALA A 167 37.59 18.01 9.43
N SER A 168 37.38 19.19 8.83
CA SER A 168 38.06 20.45 9.16
C SER A 168 37.71 21.02 10.55
N ALA A 169 36.50 20.78 11.08
CA ALA A 169 36.13 21.21 12.42
C ALA A 169 36.79 20.34 13.51
N GLN A 170 37.05 19.06 13.22
CA GLN A 170 37.69 18.15 14.17
C GLN A 170 39.18 18.49 14.36
N TRP A 171 39.89 18.90 13.30
CA TRP A 171 41.27 19.40 13.42
C TRP A 171 41.36 20.71 14.20
N ALA A 172 40.40 21.62 14.00
CA ALA A 172 40.38 22.90 14.73
C ALA A 172 40.18 22.70 16.24
N ILE A 173 39.30 21.78 16.65
CA ILE A 173 39.07 21.43 18.06
C ILE A 173 40.30 20.74 18.66
N PHE A 174 40.96 19.85 17.91
CA PHE A 174 42.20 19.20 18.37
C PHE A 174 43.36 20.18 18.53
N LEU A 175 43.56 21.12 17.60
CA LEU A 175 44.60 22.15 17.70
C LEU A 175 44.33 23.09 18.88
N PHE A 176 43.07 23.49 19.10
CA PHE A 176 42.70 24.38 20.20
C PHE A 176 42.89 23.69 21.56
N ALA A 177 42.54 22.40 21.67
CA ALA A 177 42.80 21.61 22.87
C ALA A 177 44.31 21.43 23.15
N LEU A 178 45.14 21.23 22.11
CA LEU A 178 46.59 21.14 22.25
C LEU A 178 47.23 22.47 22.71
N LEU A 179 46.74 23.60 22.19
CA LEU A 179 47.18 24.95 22.57
C LEU A 179 46.75 25.33 24.00
N VAL A 180 45.56 24.92 24.42
CA VAL A 180 45.07 25.11 25.80
C VAL A 180 45.84 24.23 26.79
N LEU A 181 46.16 22.98 26.44
CA LEU A 181 46.98 22.10 27.29
C LEU A 181 48.46 22.54 27.38
N ALA A 182 49.00 23.13 26.32
CA ALA A 182 50.36 23.69 26.32
C ALA A 182 50.45 24.99 27.15
N SER A 183 49.40 25.81 27.17
CA SER A 183 49.34 27.04 27.98
C SER A 183 49.03 26.81 29.46
N LEU A 184 48.39 25.68 29.79
CA LEU A 184 48.13 25.25 31.18
C LEU A 184 49.30 24.48 31.82
N GLY A 185 50.42 24.28 31.11
CA GLY A 185 51.64 23.68 31.68
C GLY A 185 51.54 22.19 32.04
N VAL A 186 50.56 21.45 31.51
CA VAL A 186 50.33 20.02 31.85
C VAL A 186 51.18 19.05 31.01
N MET A 187 51.95 19.53 30.03
CA MET A 187 52.94 18.68 29.33
C MET A 187 54.18 18.45 30.19
N GLY A 188 54.07 17.50 31.11
CA GLY A 188 55.21 16.87 31.75
C GLY A 188 56.11 16.22 30.70
N GLN A 189 57.37 16.62 30.69
CA GLN A 189 58.39 16.14 29.77
C GLN A 189 58.50 14.62 29.79
N ARG A 190 58.15 13.95 28.70
CA ARG A 190 58.64 12.61 28.37
C ARG A 190 59.29 12.66 26.98
N PRO A 191 60.48 12.08 26.81
CA PRO A 191 61.29 12.28 25.62
C PRO A 191 60.64 11.64 24.38
N PHE A 192 60.77 12.36 23.27
CA PHE A 192 60.22 12.18 21.92
C PHE A 192 60.69 10.90 21.17
N GLY A 193 60.85 9.76 21.85
CA GLY A 193 61.62 8.62 21.32
C GLY A 193 60.88 7.34 20.89
N GLN A 194 59.55 7.23 20.96
CA GLN A 194 58.90 5.91 20.76
C GLN A 194 57.57 5.87 19.97
N LEU A 195 57.00 6.99 19.52
CA LEU A 195 55.68 6.97 18.87
C LEU A 195 55.68 6.89 17.34
N ALA A 196 56.84 6.82 16.68
CA ALA A 196 56.94 6.74 15.23
C ALA A 196 57.11 5.31 14.65
N ARG A 197 56.90 4.24 15.45
CA ARG A 197 57.19 2.85 15.00
C ARG A 197 56.01 1.88 14.96
N LYS A 198 54.76 2.34 15.00
CA LYS A 198 53.57 1.45 14.96
C LYS A 198 52.54 1.74 13.87
N LEU A 199 52.87 2.51 12.84
CA LEU A 199 51.95 2.81 11.73
C LEU A 199 52.43 2.32 10.35
N THR A 200 53.39 1.40 10.26
CA THR A 200 53.81 0.79 8.99
C THR A 200 53.53 -0.70 8.84
N ASN A 201 52.69 -1.33 9.68
CA ASN A 201 52.26 -2.71 9.44
C ASN A 201 50.76 -2.89 9.69
N LYS A 202 49.98 -2.65 8.64
CA LYS A 202 48.79 -3.42 8.24
C LYS A 202 48.28 -2.86 6.91
N ILE A 203 48.87 -3.37 5.83
CA ILE A 203 48.13 -3.70 4.61
C ILE A 203 47.20 -4.86 4.96
#